data_AF-A0A4P7AGA5-F1
#
_entry.id   AF-A0A4P7AGA5-F1
#
_cell.length_a   1.000
_cell.length_b   1.000
_cell.length_c   1.000
_cell.angle_alpha   90.00
_cell.angle_beta   90.00
_cell.angle_gamma   90.00
#
_symmetry.space_group_name_H-M   'P 1'
#
loop_
_entity.id
_entity.type
_entity.pdbx_description
1 polymer ?
#
loop_
_entity_poly.entity_id
_entity_poly.type
_entity_poly.pdbx_seq_one_letter_code
_entity_poly.pdbx_strand_id
1 'polypeptide(L)'
;MCDVGLIFKPFNQNVKETLEVVEYVKKHGVEVESEIGHVGVKEDYRNSSSNGYTDVKEALDFNKLTQIDALAIAIWTNHGLFKGKIKLQFELLEQLKQKIKTL
;
A
#
# COMPACT_ATOMS: atom_id res chain seq x y z
N MET A 1 5.03 -15.25 -4.05
CA MET A 1 4.90 -13.79 -3.86
C MET A 1 6.16 -13.22 -3.22
N CYS A 2 6.64 -12.07 -3.72
CA CYS A 2 7.70 -11.24 -3.16
C CYS A 2 7.09 -9.93 -2.67
N ASP A 3 7.41 -9.52 -1.45
CA ASP A 3 6.96 -8.26 -0.88
C ASP A 3 8.00 -7.15 -1.09
N VAL A 4 7.53 -5.95 -1.46
CA VAL A 4 8.34 -4.74 -1.63
C VAL A 4 7.86 -3.66 -0.67
N GLY A 5 8.37 -3.72 0.56
CA GLY A 5 8.06 -2.75 1.62
C GLY A 5 8.89 -1.46 1.56
N LEU A 6 8.34 -0.39 0.98
CA LEU A 6 9.03 0.89 0.77
C LEU A 6 8.22 2.13 1.22
N ILE A 7 7.33 1.97 2.19
CA ILE A 7 6.42 3.03 2.71
C ILE A 7 7.09 4.34 3.15
N PHE A 8 8.36 4.30 3.55
CA PHE A 8 9.09 5.49 4.01
C PHE A 8 9.69 6.31 2.85
N LYS A 9 9.63 5.81 1.63
CA LYS A 9 10.17 6.49 0.45
C LYS A 9 9.09 7.40 -0.17
N PRO A 10 9.49 8.54 -0.77
CA PRO A 10 8.56 9.35 -1.55
C PRO A 10 7.88 8.51 -2.63
N PHE A 11 6.60 8.79 -2.91
CA PHE A 11 5.77 8.02 -3.85
C PHE A 11 6.50 7.62 -5.15
N ASN A 12 7.11 8.60 -5.86
CA ASN A 12 7.80 8.34 -7.12
C ASN A 12 9.00 7.39 -6.98
N GLN A 13 9.69 7.42 -5.83
CA GLN A 13 10.79 6.52 -5.56
C GLN A 13 10.29 5.11 -5.23
N ASN A 14 9.22 5.01 -4.43
CA ASN A 14 8.56 3.72 -4.17
C ASN A 14 8.09 3.07 -5.49
N VAL A 15 7.43 3.82 -6.37
CA VAL A 15 7.03 3.34 -7.71
C VAL A 15 8.23 2.85 -8.51
N LYS A 16 9.30 3.65 -8.58
CA LYS A 16 10.49 3.30 -9.37
C LYS A 16 11.12 1.98 -8.90
N GLU A 17 11.35 1.84 -7.61
CA GLU A 17 12.01 0.65 -7.05
C GLU A 17 11.11 -0.58 -7.12
N THR A 18 9.80 -0.40 -6.92
CA THR A 18 8.82 -1.48 -7.12
C THR A 18 8.85 -1.98 -8.56
N LEU A 19 8.93 -1.09 -9.54
CA LEU A 19 9.06 -1.46 -10.95
C LEU A 19 10.32 -2.28 -11.24
N GLU A 20 11.47 -1.92 -10.64
CA GLU A 20 12.71 -2.67 -10.78
C GLU A 20 12.55 -4.12 -10.28
N VAL A 21 11.83 -4.31 -9.16
CA VAL A 21 11.52 -5.65 -8.64
C VAL A 21 10.55 -6.39 -9.55
N VAL A 22 9.44 -5.75 -9.95
CA VAL A 22 8.42 -6.34 -10.85
C VAL A 22 9.06 -6.84 -12.15
N GLU A 23 9.92 -6.04 -12.79
CA GLU A 23 10.63 -6.43 -14.01
C GLU A 23 11.52 -7.67 -13.79
N TYR A 24 12.18 -7.75 -12.63
CA TYR A 24 13.05 -8.87 -12.31
C TYR A 24 12.27 -10.16 -12.00
N VAL A 25 11.17 -10.09 -11.26
CA VAL A 25 10.47 -11.28 -10.77
C VAL A 25 9.44 -11.82 -11.76
N LYS A 26 8.90 -10.96 -12.64
CA LYS A 26 7.92 -11.35 -13.67
C LYS A 26 8.45 -12.44 -14.60
N LYS A 27 9.73 -12.38 -14.99
CA LYS A 27 10.38 -13.44 -15.80
C LYS A 27 10.50 -14.79 -15.08
N HIS A 28 10.28 -14.83 -13.77
CA HIS A 28 10.33 -16.04 -12.94
C HIS A 28 8.93 -16.52 -12.50
N GLY A 29 7.86 -15.88 -12.97
CA GLY A 29 6.49 -16.24 -12.58
C GLY A 29 6.21 -16.01 -11.09
N VAL A 30 6.90 -15.05 -10.47
CA VAL A 30 6.72 -14.69 -9.06
C VAL A 30 5.88 -13.41 -8.98
N GLU A 31 4.79 -13.47 -8.21
CA GLU A 31 3.91 -12.33 -7.91
C GLU A 31 4.58 -11.31 -6.98
N VAL A 32 4.17 -10.05 -7.07
CA VAL A 32 4.64 -8.93 -6.25
C VAL A 32 3.50 -8.37 -5.40
N GLU A 33 3.76 -8.28 -4.10
CA GLU A 33 3.03 -7.42 -3.17
C GLU A 33 3.84 -6.14 -2.91
N SER A 34 3.16 -5.01 -2.80
CA SER A 34 3.79 -3.75 -2.39
C SER A 34 2.86 -2.98 -1.46
N GLU A 35 3.42 -2.07 -0.67
CA GLU A 35 2.70 -1.23 0.28
C GLU A 35 2.86 0.27 -0.04
N ILE A 36 1.80 1.03 0.26
CA ILE A 36 1.79 2.49 0.19
C ILE A 36 1.07 3.12 1.39
N GLY A 37 1.38 4.39 1.65
CA GLY A 37 0.79 5.14 2.75
C GLY A 37 1.39 4.74 4.10
N HIS A 38 0.53 4.53 5.10
CA HIS A 38 0.93 4.45 6.51
C HIS A 38 0.88 3.04 7.10
N VAL A 39 0.88 2.00 6.26
CA VAL A 39 0.87 0.60 6.72
C VAL A 39 2.04 0.41 7.68
N GLY A 40 1.79 0.19 8.97
CA GLY A 40 2.87 -0.04 9.94
C GLY A 40 3.57 1.16 10.58
N VAL A 41 3.23 2.41 10.24
CA VAL A 41 3.94 3.57 10.79
C VAL A 41 3.50 3.84 12.24
N LYS A 42 4.43 3.71 13.18
CA LYS A 42 4.23 4.06 14.60
C LYS A 42 4.13 5.57 14.77
N GLU A 43 2.98 6.02 15.29
CA GLU A 43 2.61 7.29 15.94
C GLU A 43 3.00 8.65 15.30
N ASP A 44 4.17 8.82 14.69
CA ASP A 44 4.69 10.16 14.32
C ASP A 44 4.09 10.76 13.03
N TYR A 45 3.49 9.93 12.17
CA TYR A 45 2.84 10.42 10.93
C TYR A 45 1.35 10.72 11.08
N ARG A 46 0.78 10.66 12.31
CA ARG A 46 -0.63 11.02 12.56
C ARG A 46 -0.95 12.50 12.29
N ASN A 47 0.06 13.33 12.04
CA ASN A 47 -0.09 14.73 11.63
C ASN A 47 -0.25 14.89 10.10
N SER A 48 -0.27 13.80 9.32
CA SER A 48 -0.66 13.87 7.91
C SER A 48 -2.17 14.09 7.79
N SER A 49 -2.58 14.89 6.81
CA SER A 49 -3.98 15.26 6.55
C SER A 49 -4.91 14.08 6.26
N SER A 50 -4.37 12.86 6.08
CA SER A 50 -5.14 11.65 5.74
C SER A 50 -5.49 10.76 6.93
N ASN A 51 -5.28 11.19 8.19
CA ASN A 51 -5.64 10.42 9.40
C ASN A 51 -5.05 8.98 9.45
N GLY A 52 -3.95 8.72 8.75
CA GLY A 52 -3.33 7.40 8.69
C GLY A 52 -4.00 6.40 7.75
N TYR A 53 -4.87 6.86 6.85
CA TYR A 53 -5.45 6.03 5.77
C TYR A 53 -4.62 6.11 4.49
N THR A 54 -4.70 5.07 3.67
CA THR A 54 -4.23 5.12 2.28
C THR A 54 -5.13 6.04 1.46
N ASP A 55 -4.50 6.94 0.70
CA ASP A 55 -5.21 7.79 -0.26
C ASP A 55 -5.66 6.97 -1.48
N VAL A 56 -6.92 7.16 -1.89
CA VAL A 56 -7.52 6.38 -2.98
C VAL A 56 -6.87 6.70 -4.32
N LYS A 57 -6.52 7.96 -4.56
CA LYS A 57 -5.87 8.37 -5.81
C LYS A 57 -4.45 7.81 -5.87
N GLU A 58 -3.72 7.89 -4.77
CA GLU A 58 -2.38 7.31 -4.64
C GLU A 58 -2.39 5.80 -4.92
N ALA A 59 -3.35 5.07 -4.35
CA ALA A 59 -3.50 3.63 -4.59
C ALA A 59 -3.79 3.29 -6.06
N LEU A 60 -4.64 4.07 -6.72
CA LEU A 60 -4.95 3.89 -8.14
C LEU A 60 -3.75 4.19 -9.02
N ASP A 61 -3.06 5.30 -8.76
CA ASP A 61 -1.88 5.70 -9.51
C ASP A 61 -0.76 4.69 -9.31
N PHE A 62 -0.53 4.23 -8.07
CA PHE A 62 0.50 3.23 -7.76
C PHE A 62 0.24 1.92 -8.49
N ASN A 63 -0.99 1.38 -8.40
CA ASN A 63 -1.36 0.14 -9.10
C ASN A 63 -1.21 0.29 -10.63
N LYS A 64 -1.64 1.42 -11.19
CA LYS A 64 -1.54 1.69 -12.62
C LYS A 64 -0.08 1.77 -13.10
N LEU A 65 0.79 2.39 -12.30
CA LEU A 65 2.19 2.57 -12.65
C LEU A 65 3.01 1.29 -12.48
N THR A 66 2.75 0.52 -11.42
CA THR A 66 3.59 -0.63 -11.03
C THR A 66 3.07 -1.97 -11.54
N GLN A 67 1.75 -2.11 -11.75
CA GLN A 67 1.10 -3.36 -12.16
C GLN A 67 1.44 -4.55 -11.24
N ILE A 68 1.54 -4.30 -9.93
CA ILE A 68 1.70 -5.32 -8.90
C ILE A 68 0.49 -6.24 -8.79
N ASP A 69 0.70 -7.43 -8.22
CA ASP A 69 -0.31 -8.46 -8.07
C ASP A 69 -1.13 -8.30 -6.79
N ALA A 70 -0.57 -7.63 -5.78
CA ALA A 70 -1.26 -7.30 -4.53
C ALA A 70 -0.82 -5.94 -3.99
N LEU A 71 -1.76 -5.17 -3.41
CA LEU A 71 -1.48 -3.88 -2.78
C LEU A 71 -1.92 -3.90 -1.32
N ALA A 72 -0.96 -3.75 -0.41
CA ALA A 72 -1.21 -3.54 1.00
C ALA A 72 -1.64 -2.09 1.26
N ILE A 73 -2.79 -1.92 1.93
CA ILE A 73 -3.42 -0.63 2.20
C ILE A 73 -3.68 -0.41 3.69
N ALA A 74 -3.60 0.84 4.12
CA ALA A 74 -3.92 1.27 5.47
C ALA A 74 -5.40 1.68 5.56
N ILE A 75 -6.21 0.86 6.21
CA ILE A 75 -7.62 1.17 6.54
C ILE A 75 -7.81 1.41 8.05
N TRP A 76 -6.82 2.08 8.66
CA TRP A 76 -6.53 2.17 10.11
C TRP A 76 -5.67 1.03 10.68
N THR A 77 -5.33 0.04 9.87
CA THR A 77 -4.44 -1.05 10.26
C THR A 77 -3.04 -0.52 10.60
N ASN A 78 -2.42 -1.08 11.64
CA ASN A 78 -1.06 -0.72 12.04
C ASN A 78 -0.33 -1.95 12.58
N HIS A 79 0.98 -2.02 12.38
CA HIS A 79 1.80 -3.16 12.82
C HIS A 79 2.11 -3.06 14.31
N GLY A 80 2.01 -4.19 15.02
CA GLY A 80 2.31 -4.30 16.44
C GLY A 80 1.11 -4.17 17.37
N LEU A 81 1.38 -4.03 18.67
CA LEU A 81 0.35 -4.01 19.71
C LEU A 81 -0.28 -2.63 19.83
N PHE A 82 -1.59 -2.56 19.59
CA PHE A 82 -2.39 -1.35 19.75
C PHE A 82 -3.24 -1.39 21.00
N LYS A 83 -3.32 -0.25 21.71
CA LYS A 83 -4.27 -0.02 22.79
C LYS A 83 -5.34 0.95 22.30
N GLY A 84 -6.61 0.52 22.32
CA GLY A 84 -7.75 1.35 21.92
C GLY A 84 -8.80 0.60 21.11
N LYS A 85 -9.87 1.28 20.74
CA LYS A 85 -10.90 0.73 19.84
C LYS A 85 -10.40 0.78 18.41
N ILE A 86 -10.37 -0.36 17.76
CA ILE A 86 -10.07 -0.50 16.33
C ILE A 86 -11.31 -0.08 15.54
N LYS A 87 -11.17 0.87 14.61
CA LYS A 87 -12.23 1.25 13.68
C LYS A 87 -11.73 1.10 12.25
N LEU A 88 -11.91 -0.09 11.70
CA LEU A 88 -11.58 -0.37 10.31
C LEU A 88 -12.52 0.40 9.37
N GLN A 89 -11.97 1.01 8.33
CA GLN A 89 -12.75 1.68 7.30
C GLN A 89 -13.14 0.73 6.17
N PHE A 90 -14.20 -0.05 6.38
CA PHE A 90 -14.70 -1.00 5.38
C PHE A 90 -15.23 -0.31 4.11
N GLU A 91 -15.81 0.89 4.22
CA GLU A 91 -16.26 1.67 3.04
C GLU A 91 -15.08 2.03 2.13
N LEU A 92 -13.94 2.42 2.71
CA LEU A 92 -12.71 2.68 1.97
C LEU A 92 -12.18 1.41 1.30
N LEU A 93 -12.19 0.28 2.03
CA LEU A 93 -11.79 -1.01 1.47
C LEU A 93 -12.66 -1.39 0.26
N GLU A 94 -13.98 -1.23 0.37
CA GLU A 94 -14.91 -1.53 -0.71
C GLU A 94 -14.71 -0.59 -1.91
N GLN A 95 -14.49 0.70 -1.66
CA GLN A 95 -14.19 1.67 -2.70
C GLN A 95 -12.89 1.32 -3.45
N LEU A 96 -11.83 0.93 -2.74
CA LEU A 96 -10.56 0.52 -3.34
C LEU A 96 -10.73 -0.77 -4.13
N LYS A 97 -11.43 -1.77 -3.59
CA LYS A 97 -11.75 -3.03 -4.26
C LYS A 97 -12.52 -2.84 -5.57
N GLN A 98 -13.41 -1.85 -5.64
CA GLN A 98 -14.17 -1.55 -6.87
C GLN A 98 -13.31 -0.89 -7.95
N LYS A 99 -12.28 -0.12 -7.56
CA LYS A 99 -11.50 0.71 -8.48
C LYS A 99 -10.14 0.10 -8.86
N ILE A 100 -9.59 -0.73 -8.00
CA ILE A 100 -8.29 -1.38 -8.19
C ILE A 100 -8.54 -2.83 -8.58
N LYS A 101 -7.98 -3.23 -9.71
CA LYS A 101 -7.90 -4.64 -10.12
C LYS A 101 -6.46 -5.09 -9.89
N THR A 102 -6.29 -5.86 -8.84
CA THR A 102 -5.16 -6.76 -8.60
C THR A 102 -5.59 -8.18 -8.96
N LEU A 103 -4.65 -9.12 -9.06
CA LEU A 103 -4.92 -10.50 -9.48
C LEU A 103 -5.75 -11.30 -8.47
#